data_AF-V4K9L1-F1
#
_entry.id   AF-V4K9L1-F1
#
_cell.length_a   1.000
_cell.length_b   1.000
_cell.length_c   1.000
_cell.angle_alpha   90.00
_cell.angle_beta   90.00
_cell.angle_gamma   90.00
#
_symmetry.space_group_name_H-M   'P 1'
#
loop_
_entity.id
_entity.type
_entity.pdbx_description
1 polymer ?
#
loop_
_entity_poly.entity_id
_entity_poly.type
_entity_poly.pdbx_seq_one_letter_code
_entity_poly.pdbx_strand_id
1 'polypeptide(L)'
;MILTKCLPLIWLSLLTLCAGRTLYPLPGKGAKGAKLQIQTSRPYNIAHRGSNGEIPEETAASYLRAIEEGTDFIETDILSSKDGKLICFHDVILDQTTNVASHKEFADRKRTYEVQGFNITGFFTFDFTLNELKTLRTKQRYSFRDQQYNGMYPIITFEEFITIARDAPRVVGIYPEIKNPILMNQHVKWPGGKRFEDKIVETLKKYGYGGEYLSKKWLKKPLFIQSFAPTSLVYISNLTDSPKVFLIDDVTMPTQDTNQTYAEITSDAYFSYIKQYVVGIGPWKDTIVPVQNNYMQAPTDLVKRAHAHNLQVHPYTYRNEHEYLHFNFSQDPYKEYEYWINEIGVDGLFTDFTGSLHNFQEWTSPLPETSKSPRQLLGQIASLVLPYAKA
;
A
#
# COMPACT_ATOMS: atom_id res chain seq x y z
N MET A 1 -50.92 54.41 43.83
CA MET A 1 -50.79 53.40 44.91
C MET A 1 -49.95 52.24 44.39
N ILE A 2 -48.73 52.13 44.94
CA ILE A 2 -48.00 50.89 45.28
C ILE A 2 -47.54 50.01 44.09
N LEU A 3 -46.27 50.15 43.63
CA LEU A 3 -45.03 49.47 44.09
C LEU A 3 -44.89 48.03 43.53
N THR A 4 -44.01 47.77 42.56
CA THR A 4 -42.57 47.40 42.63
C THR A 4 -42.27 45.88 42.58
N LYS A 5 -41.36 45.54 41.66
CA LYS A 5 -40.26 44.55 41.70
C LYS A 5 -40.58 43.08 41.94
N CYS A 6 -40.09 42.22 41.03
CA CYS A 6 -39.06 41.20 41.31
C CYS A 6 -38.74 40.37 40.04
N LEU A 7 -37.49 40.40 39.58
CA LEU A 7 -36.81 39.29 38.89
C LEU A 7 -36.25 38.38 40.00
N PRO A 8 -36.17 37.03 39.86
CA PRO A 8 -35.08 36.46 39.04
C PRO A 8 -35.23 34.98 38.52
N LEU A 9 -34.25 34.58 37.68
CA LEU A 9 -33.55 33.27 37.58
C LEU A 9 -34.21 31.99 36.95
N ILE A 10 -33.58 31.58 35.82
CA ILE A 10 -33.16 30.22 35.37
C ILE A 10 -34.23 29.18 34.93
N TRP A 11 -34.22 28.77 33.65
CA TRP A 11 -33.66 27.48 33.16
C TRP A 11 -33.71 27.39 31.63
N LEU A 12 -32.53 27.21 31.04
CA LEU A 12 -32.28 26.80 29.66
C LEU A 12 -32.75 25.36 29.47
N SER A 13 -33.39 25.06 28.33
CA SER A 13 -33.22 23.75 27.69
C SER A 13 -33.18 23.93 26.16
N LEU A 14 -31.97 24.20 25.66
CA LEU A 14 -31.59 23.86 24.29
C LEU A 14 -31.68 22.34 24.15
N LEU A 15 -32.62 21.85 23.34
CA LEU A 15 -32.54 20.49 22.80
C LEU A 15 -31.48 20.50 21.71
N THR A 16 -30.24 20.18 22.10
CA THR A 16 -29.19 19.77 21.19
C THR A 16 -29.63 18.48 20.49
N LEU A 17 -29.92 18.59 19.20
CA LEU A 17 -29.98 17.44 18.30
C LEU A 17 -28.55 16.90 18.15
N CYS A 18 -28.16 15.99 19.05
CA CYS A 18 -27.02 15.13 18.85
C CYS A 18 -27.35 14.20 17.68
N ALA A 19 -26.97 14.59 16.46
CA ALA A 19 -26.82 13.65 15.37
C ALA A 19 -25.83 12.58 15.83
N GLY A 20 -26.35 11.40 16.17
CA GLY A 20 -25.58 10.28 16.65
C GLY A 20 -24.49 9.96 15.63
N ARG A 21 -23.23 10.02 16.09
CA ARG A 21 -22.12 9.40 15.38
C ARG A 21 -22.51 7.95 15.14
N THR A 22 -22.52 7.51 13.88
CA THR A 22 -22.42 6.09 13.55
C THR A 22 -21.07 5.62 14.09
N LEU A 23 -21.07 5.16 15.34
CA LEU A 23 -20.02 4.31 15.87
C LEU A 23 -20.07 3.04 15.04
N TYR A 24 -19.18 2.92 14.05
CA TYR A 24 -18.83 1.61 13.52
C TYR A 24 -18.47 0.75 14.72
N PRO A 25 -19.14 -0.40 14.95
CA PRO A 25 -18.68 -1.32 15.97
C PRO A 25 -17.26 -1.70 15.59
N LEU A 26 -16.29 -1.31 16.44
CA LEU A 26 -14.96 -1.90 16.40
C LEU A 26 -15.16 -3.42 16.36
N PRO A 27 -14.42 -4.17 15.53
CA PRO A 27 -14.46 -5.62 15.56
C PRO A 27 -14.35 -6.04 17.01
N GLY A 28 -15.39 -6.70 17.51
CA GLY A 28 -15.40 -7.20 18.88
C GLY A 28 -14.11 -7.99 19.11
N LYS A 29 -13.60 -7.97 20.33
CA LYS A 29 -12.48 -8.84 20.76
C LYS A 29 -12.85 -10.30 20.46
N GLY A 30 -12.60 -10.73 19.24
CA GLY A 30 -12.97 -12.02 18.69
C GLY A 30 -11.85 -13.00 18.94
N ALA A 31 -12.17 -14.04 19.71
CA ALA A 31 -11.43 -15.28 19.94
C ALA A 31 -9.92 -15.16 20.24
N LYS A 32 -9.53 -15.55 21.46
CA LYS A 32 -8.15 -15.88 21.86
C LYS A 32 -7.65 -17.17 21.15
N GLY A 33 -7.75 -17.24 19.83
CA GLY A 33 -7.12 -18.28 19.00
C GLY A 33 -5.81 -17.74 18.42
N ALA A 34 -4.85 -18.62 18.10
CA ALA A 34 -3.69 -18.22 17.31
C ALA A 34 -4.18 -17.77 15.92
N LYS A 35 -3.83 -16.55 15.50
CA LYS A 35 -4.13 -16.07 14.14
C LYS A 35 -3.52 -17.01 13.11
N LEU A 36 -4.25 -17.28 12.02
CA LEU A 36 -3.70 -18.01 10.87
C LEU A 36 -2.42 -17.30 10.40
N GLN A 37 -1.35 -18.07 10.24
CA GLN A 37 -0.06 -17.54 9.77
C GLN A 37 -0.16 -17.12 8.31
N ILE A 38 0.69 -16.18 7.91
CA ILE A 38 0.85 -15.82 6.50
C ILE A 38 1.35 -17.06 5.72
N GLN A 39 0.85 -17.26 4.51
CA GLN A 39 1.41 -18.28 3.62
C GLN A 39 2.76 -17.77 3.08
N THR A 40 3.71 -18.65 2.79
CA THR A 40 5.01 -18.27 2.20
C THR A 40 5.46 -19.23 1.09
N SER A 41 4.54 -20.03 0.56
CA SER A 41 4.83 -21.12 -0.40
C SER A 41 4.37 -20.80 -1.82
N ARG A 42 3.81 -19.62 -2.05
CA ARG A 42 3.40 -19.12 -3.37
C ARG A 42 3.80 -17.64 -3.47
N PRO A 43 3.79 -17.04 -4.66
CA PRO A 43 4.03 -15.61 -4.79
C PRO A 43 3.06 -14.79 -3.94
N TYR A 44 3.56 -13.74 -3.29
CA TYR A 44 2.73 -12.89 -2.43
C TYR A 44 1.70 -12.08 -3.22
N ASN A 45 0.47 -12.04 -2.70
CA ASN A 45 -0.54 -11.06 -3.10
C ASN A 45 -0.33 -9.79 -2.26
N ILE A 46 0.06 -8.69 -2.90
CA ILE A 46 0.38 -7.43 -2.22
C ILE A 46 -0.62 -6.36 -2.65
N ALA A 47 -1.42 -5.86 -1.70
CA ALA A 47 -2.41 -4.82 -1.92
C ALA A 47 -1.75 -3.46 -2.09
N HIS A 48 -1.41 -3.12 -3.33
CA HIS A 48 -0.85 -1.81 -3.68
C HIS A 48 -1.83 -0.72 -3.22
N ARG A 49 -1.48 0.05 -2.19
CA ARG A 49 -2.35 1.09 -1.59
C ARG A 49 -3.74 0.60 -1.13
N GLY A 50 -3.85 -0.69 -0.81
CA GLY A 50 -5.10 -1.41 -0.52
C GLY A 50 -5.85 -1.88 -1.77
N SER A 51 -7.18 -2.07 -1.69
CA SER A 51 -8.02 -2.42 -2.84
C SER A 51 -8.41 -1.16 -3.64
N ASN A 52 -7.39 -0.50 -4.20
CA ASN A 52 -7.56 0.84 -4.78
C ASN A 52 -8.24 0.86 -6.17
N GLY A 53 -8.41 -0.32 -6.78
CA GLY A 53 -9.30 -0.52 -7.93
C GLY A 53 -10.76 -0.22 -7.62
N GLU A 54 -11.17 -0.36 -6.35
CA GLU A 54 -12.56 -0.22 -5.90
C GLU A 54 -12.78 1.01 -5.00
N ILE A 55 -11.83 1.30 -4.10
CA ILE A 55 -11.94 2.33 -3.06
C ILE A 55 -10.77 3.33 -3.18
N PRO A 56 -10.93 4.62 -2.86
CA PRO A 56 -9.81 5.57 -2.88
C PRO A 56 -8.56 5.06 -2.14
N GLU A 57 -7.41 5.16 -2.80
CA GLU A 57 -6.11 4.68 -2.34
C GLU A 57 -5.71 5.23 -0.95
N GLU A 58 -4.85 4.49 -0.24
CA GLU A 58 -4.26 4.91 1.04
C GLU A 58 -5.29 5.22 2.16
N THR A 59 -6.50 4.64 2.06
CA THR A 59 -7.57 4.80 3.06
C THR A 59 -7.75 3.57 3.92
N ALA A 60 -8.24 3.77 5.16
CA ALA A 60 -8.58 2.66 6.03
C ALA A 60 -9.58 1.68 5.39
N ALA A 61 -10.55 2.18 4.62
CA ALA A 61 -11.52 1.36 3.92
C ALA A 61 -10.88 0.51 2.81
N SER A 62 -9.97 1.08 2.02
CA SER A 62 -9.22 0.36 0.99
C SER A 62 -8.39 -0.79 1.59
N TYR A 63 -7.73 -0.57 2.72
CA TYR A 63 -6.96 -1.61 3.40
C TYR A 63 -7.82 -2.71 4.02
N LEU A 64 -8.92 -2.34 4.70
CA LEU A 64 -9.85 -3.31 5.28
C LEU A 64 -10.45 -4.19 4.19
N ARG A 65 -10.78 -3.61 3.03
CA ARG A 65 -11.27 -4.34 1.86
C ARG A 65 -10.23 -5.32 1.32
N ALA A 66 -8.98 -4.90 1.15
CA ALA A 66 -7.93 -5.81 0.69
C ALA A 66 -7.67 -6.99 1.65
N ILE A 67 -7.77 -6.74 2.96
CA ILE A 67 -7.66 -7.80 3.97
C ILE A 67 -8.79 -8.82 3.84
N GLU A 68 -10.03 -8.33 3.66
CA GLU A 68 -11.22 -9.16 3.42
C GLU A 68 -11.08 -9.99 2.14
N GLU A 69 -10.53 -9.39 1.08
CA GLU A 69 -10.27 -10.03 -0.22
C GLU A 69 -9.15 -11.09 -0.19
N GLY A 70 -8.41 -11.23 0.92
CA GLY A 70 -7.43 -12.30 1.08
C GLY A 70 -5.98 -11.91 0.76
N THR A 71 -5.63 -10.62 0.68
CA THR A 71 -4.24 -10.19 0.43
C THR A 71 -3.23 -10.67 1.48
N ASP A 72 -1.99 -11.00 1.11
CA ASP A 72 -0.98 -11.39 2.09
C ASP A 72 -0.37 -10.17 2.79
N PHE A 73 -0.18 -9.08 2.04
CA PHE A 73 0.39 -7.82 2.52
C PHE A 73 -0.49 -6.65 2.12
N ILE A 74 -0.66 -5.68 3.02
CA ILE A 74 -1.11 -4.34 2.65
C ILE A 74 0.10 -3.42 2.47
N GLU A 75 0.13 -2.67 1.37
CA GLU A 75 1.20 -1.72 1.02
C GLU A 75 0.77 -0.29 1.38
N THR A 76 1.73 0.57 1.74
CA THR A 76 1.45 2.00 1.96
C THR A 76 2.64 2.85 1.58
N ASP A 77 2.38 4.01 0.97
CA ASP A 77 3.36 5.04 0.75
C ASP A 77 3.47 5.96 1.97
N ILE A 78 4.66 6.08 2.57
CA ILE A 78 4.85 6.97 3.72
C ILE A 78 5.41 8.31 3.26
N LEU A 79 4.70 9.39 3.63
CA LEU A 79 5.18 10.78 3.61
C LEU A 79 5.09 11.41 5.00
N SER A 80 5.45 12.69 5.13
CA SER A 80 5.32 13.42 6.40
C SER A 80 4.53 14.72 6.27
N SER A 81 3.78 15.02 7.33
CA SER A 81 3.25 16.35 7.60
C SER A 81 4.34 17.33 8.03
N LYS A 82 4.01 18.63 8.01
CA LYS A 82 4.85 19.74 8.50
C LYS A 82 5.32 19.55 9.94
N ASP A 83 4.45 19.05 10.81
CA ASP A 83 4.71 18.81 12.22
C ASP A 83 5.33 17.42 12.49
N GLY A 84 5.89 16.79 11.45
CA GLY A 84 6.71 15.59 11.56
C GLY A 84 5.92 14.31 11.83
N LYS A 85 4.63 14.26 11.49
CA LYS A 85 3.79 13.06 11.61
C LYS A 85 3.81 12.29 10.29
N LEU A 86 3.99 10.96 10.40
CA LEU A 86 4.00 10.06 9.26
C LEU A 86 2.56 9.79 8.79
N ILE A 87 2.31 9.95 7.51
CA ILE A 87 1.02 9.74 6.85
C ILE A 87 1.14 8.71 5.73
N CYS A 88 0.03 8.03 5.45
CA CYS A 88 -0.14 7.12 4.32
C CYS A 88 -0.66 7.94 3.12
N PHE A 89 0.20 8.19 2.14
CA PHE A 89 -0.12 9.01 0.97
C PHE A 89 0.96 8.89 -0.12
N HIS A 90 0.56 8.61 -1.37
CA HIS A 90 1.50 8.36 -2.48
C HIS A 90 2.18 9.62 -3.04
N ASP A 91 1.39 10.63 -3.41
CA ASP A 91 1.90 11.80 -4.11
C ASP A 91 2.48 12.82 -3.13
N VAL A 92 3.58 13.49 -3.49
CA VAL A 92 4.11 14.59 -2.65
C VAL A 92 3.16 15.79 -2.58
N ILE A 93 2.21 15.88 -3.52
CA ILE A 93 1.16 16.89 -3.58
C ILE A 93 -0.24 16.28 -3.39
N LEU A 94 -1.15 17.02 -2.77
CA LEU A 94 -2.50 16.59 -2.40
C LEU A 94 -3.53 16.74 -3.53
N ASP A 95 -3.18 17.41 -4.62
CA ASP A 95 -4.10 17.93 -5.64
C ASP A 95 -4.96 16.84 -6.32
N GLN A 96 -4.35 15.70 -6.66
CA GLN A 96 -4.98 14.68 -7.50
C GLN A 96 -5.95 13.78 -6.75
N THR A 97 -5.66 13.47 -5.49
CA THR A 97 -6.40 12.44 -4.72
C THR A 97 -7.07 12.99 -3.47
N THR A 98 -7.18 14.31 -3.34
CA THR A 98 -7.95 14.95 -2.26
C THR A 98 -8.85 16.09 -2.76
N ASN A 99 -9.65 16.62 -1.85
CA ASN A 99 -10.44 17.84 -2.03
C ASN A 99 -9.69 19.13 -1.63
N VAL A 100 -8.36 19.13 -1.48
CA VAL A 100 -7.60 20.32 -1.00
C VAL A 100 -7.91 21.60 -1.77
N ALA A 101 -8.14 21.51 -3.08
CA ALA A 101 -8.47 22.67 -3.92
C ALA A 101 -9.82 23.33 -3.58
N SER A 102 -10.74 22.63 -2.90
CA SER A 102 -12.02 23.22 -2.45
C SER A 102 -11.91 23.95 -1.11
N HIS A 103 -10.79 23.83 -0.39
CA HIS A 103 -10.54 24.49 0.89
C HIS A 103 -9.92 25.87 0.66
N LYS A 104 -10.76 26.92 0.73
CA LYS A 104 -10.34 28.32 0.48
C LYS A 104 -9.31 28.81 1.49
N GLU A 105 -9.38 28.32 2.72
CA GLU A 105 -8.42 28.58 3.79
C GLU A 105 -7.00 28.10 3.47
N PHE A 106 -6.85 27.19 2.49
CA PHE A 106 -5.57 26.68 2.04
C PHE A 106 -5.11 27.27 0.71
N ALA A 107 -5.84 28.22 0.12
CA ALA A 107 -5.50 28.76 -1.21
C ALA A 107 -4.08 29.35 -1.29
N ASP A 108 -3.60 29.92 -0.18
CA ASP A 108 -2.26 30.47 -0.04
C ASP A 108 -1.16 29.42 0.20
N ARG A 109 -1.49 28.12 0.21
CA ARG A 109 -0.57 27.00 0.47
C ARG A 109 -0.05 26.32 -0.79
N LYS A 110 -0.53 26.71 -1.97
CA LYS A 110 0.01 26.20 -3.23
C LYS A 110 1.43 26.75 -3.44
N ARG A 111 2.40 25.87 -3.67
CA ARG A 111 3.83 26.21 -3.79
C ARG A 111 4.46 25.47 -4.96
N THR A 112 5.64 25.91 -5.35
CA THR A 112 6.50 25.23 -6.33
C THR A 112 7.78 24.77 -5.63
N TYR A 113 8.08 23.48 -5.71
CA TYR A 113 9.32 22.88 -5.22
C TYR A 113 9.94 22.02 -6.32
N GLU A 114 11.27 21.87 -6.25
CA GLU A 114 11.98 20.89 -7.06
C GLU A 114 11.79 19.50 -6.43
N VAL A 115 11.34 18.53 -7.24
CA VAL A 115 11.15 17.14 -6.85
C VAL A 115 11.78 16.29 -7.94
N GLN A 116 12.88 15.61 -7.59
CA GLN A 116 13.60 14.73 -8.50
C GLN A 116 13.99 15.41 -9.83
N GLY A 117 14.48 16.65 -9.77
CA GLY A 117 14.87 17.42 -10.96
C GLY A 117 13.72 18.13 -11.69
N PHE A 118 12.47 17.97 -11.24
CA PHE A 118 11.30 18.61 -11.85
C PHE A 118 10.69 19.67 -10.93
N ASN A 119 10.31 20.83 -11.48
CA ASN A 119 9.56 21.83 -10.74
C ASN A 119 8.07 21.44 -10.67
N ILE A 120 7.63 20.99 -9.50
CA ILE A 120 6.24 20.60 -9.26
C ILE A 120 5.52 21.73 -8.52
N THR A 121 4.33 22.11 -9.00
CA THR A 121 3.47 23.13 -8.36
C THR A 121 2.19 22.51 -7.83
N GLY A 122 1.94 22.60 -6.53
CA GLY A 122 0.79 21.97 -5.88
C GLY A 122 0.73 22.24 -4.37
N PHE A 123 -0.12 21.50 -3.69
CA PHE A 123 -0.28 21.52 -2.23
C PHE A 123 0.53 20.40 -1.60
N PHE A 124 1.73 20.70 -1.12
CA PHE A 124 2.67 19.67 -0.65
C PHE A 124 2.31 19.15 0.74
N THR A 125 2.42 17.83 0.96
CA THR A 125 2.08 17.19 2.24
C THR A 125 2.84 17.80 3.44
N PHE A 126 4.13 18.09 3.27
CA PHE A 126 4.99 18.69 4.29
C PHE A 126 4.74 20.18 4.55
N ASP A 127 3.85 20.82 3.79
CA ASP A 127 3.37 22.14 4.14
C ASP A 127 2.25 22.05 5.21
N PHE A 128 1.46 20.99 5.24
CA PHE A 128 0.30 20.90 6.15
C PHE A 128 0.64 20.20 7.47
N THR A 129 0.11 20.70 8.58
CA THR A 129 0.09 19.95 9.85
C THR A 129 -0.81 18.72 9.73
N LEU A 130 -0.60 17.69 10.57
CA LEU A 130 -1.47 16.52 10.57
C LEU A 130 -2.94 16.89 10.81
N ASN A 131 -3.21 17.87 11.68
CA ASN A 131 -4.57 18.32 11.95
C ASN A 131 -5.25 18.90 10.71
N GLU A 132 -4.52 19.67 9.90
CA GLU A 132 -5.03 20.17 8.61
C GLU A 132 -5.22 19.03 7.61
N LEU A 133 -4.26 18.12 7.48
CA LEU A 133 -4.38 16.96 6.58
C LEU A 133 -5.60 16.08 6.92
N LYS A 134 -5.94 15.94 8.20
CA LYS A 134 -7.11 15.19 8.67
C LYS A 134 -8.45 15.85 8.32
N THR A 135 -8.48 17.14 7.96
CA THR A 135 -9.72 17.79 7.49
C THR A 135 -10.02 17.45 6.03
N LEU A 136 -9.01 17.10 5.24
CA LEU A 136 -9.15 16.74 3.84
C LEU A 136 -9.89 15.40 3.68
N ARG A 137 -10.50 15.23 2.51
CA ARG A 137 -11.15 13.99 2.09
C ARG A 137 -10.53 13.48 0.81
N THR A 138 -10.25 12.18 0.79
CA THR A 138 -9.65 11.50 -0.35
C THR A 138 -10.70 11.28 -1.44
N LYS A 139 -10.22 11.13 -2.67
CA LYS A 139 -11.02 10.81 -3.85
C LYS A 139 -10.25 9.85 -4.74
N GLN A 140 -10.98 9.13 -5.57
CA GLN A 140 -10.47 8.19 -6.55
C GLN A 140 -9.59 8.93 -7.58
N ARG A 141 -8.41 8.37 -7.84
CA ARG A 141 -7.40 8.92 -8.77
C ARG A 141 -7.89 8.87 -10.21
N TYR A 142 -8.46 7.73 -10.59
CA TYR A 142 -8.84 7.45 -11.97
C TYR A 142 -10.31 7.74 -12.19
N SER A 143 -10.63 8.61 -13.14
CA SER A 143 -12.02 9.02 -13.43
C SER A 143 -12.90 7.89 -13.96
N PHE A 144 -12.31 6.84 -14.54
CA PHE A 144 -13.03 5.66 -15.03
C PHE A 144 -13.34 4.63 -13.93
N ARG A 145 -12.70 4.72 -12.76
CA ARG A 145 -13.03 3.89 -11.60
C ARG A 145 -14.26 4.43 -10.88
N ASP A 146 -14.80 3.64 -9.97
CA ASP A 146 -15.95 4.04 -9.18
C ASP A 146 -15.67 5.31 -8.34
N GLN A 147 -16.51 6.31 -8.53
CA GLN A 147 -16.41 7.61 -7.87
C GLN A 147 -17.28 7.72 -6.61
N GLN A 148 -18.10 6.70 -6.29
CA GLN A 148 -19.10 6.78 -5.21
C GLN A 148 -18.49 7.04 -3.83
N TYR A 149 -17.22 6.67 -3.63
CA TYR A 149 -16.51 6.81 -2.36
C TYR A 149 -15.74 8.14 -2.22
N ASN A 150 -15.80 9.03 -3.21
CA ASN A 150 -15.16 10.33 -3.15
C ASN A 150 -15.70 11.16 -1.98
N GLY A 151 -14.81 11.77 -1.21
CA GLY A 151 -15.21 12.63 -0.09
C GLY A 151 -15.52 11.89 1.21
N MET A 152 -15.50 10.54 1.22
CA MET A 152 -15.93 9.77 2.39
C MET A 152 -14.83 9.58 3.44
N TYR A 153 -13.58 9.41 3.01
CA TYR A 153 -12.50 8.97 3.89
C TYR A 153 -11.44 10.06 4.11
N PRO A 154 -10.90 10.21 5.33
CA PRO A 154 -9.78 11.10 5.61
C PRO A 154 -8.42 10.43 5.27
N ILE A 155 -7.37 11.25 5.17
CA ILE A 155 -5.98 10.76 5.18
C ILE A 155 -5.70 10.05 6.52
N ILE A 156 -4.96 8.94 6.49
CA ILE A 156 -4.55 8.22 7.70
C ILE A 156 -3.06 8.36 8.01
N THR A 157 -2.71 8.16 9.27
CA THR A 157 -1.34 8.10 9.76
C THR A 157 -0.78 6.70 9.59
N PHE A 158 0.54 6.60 9.54
CA PHE A 158 1.21 5.30 9.50
C PHE A 158 0.88 4.43 10.74
N GLU A 159 0.62 5.04 11.90
CA GLU A 159 0.22 4.32 13.11
C GLU A 159 -1.21 3.74 13.01
N GLU A 160 -2.13 4.46 12.37
CA GLU A 160 -3.48 3.96 12.08
C GLU A 160 -3.42 2.80 11.07
N PHE A 161 -2.59 2.91 10.02
CA PHE A 161 -2.33 1.82 9.08
C PHE A 161 -1.79 0.56 9.77
N ILE A 162 -0.76 0.71 10.61
CA ILE A 162 -0.21 -0.42 11.40
C ILE A 162 -1.30 -1.06 12.27
N THR A 163 -2.19 -0.24 12.83
CA THR A 163 -3.31 -0.72 13.67
C THR A 163 -4.29 -1.57 12.87
N ILE A 164 -4.58 -1.21 11.61
CA ILE A 164 -5.43 -2.02 10.71
C ILE A 164 -4.85 -3.43 10.52
N ALA A 165 -3.55 -3.55 10.17
CA ALA A 165 -2.90 -4.85 10.02
C ALA A 165 -2.85 -5.63 11.34
N ARG A 166 -2.57 -4.95 12.46
CA ARG A 166 -2.54 -5.56 13.80
C ARG A 166 -3.90 -6.15 14.18
N ASP A 167 -4.98 -5.49 13.84
CA ASP A 167 -6.34 -5.86 14.26
C ASP A 167 -7.06 -6.76 13.24
N ALA A 168 -6.42 -7.08 12.10
CA ALA A 168 -6.91 -8.03 11.12
C ALA A 168 -7.21 -9.42 11.73
N PRO A 169 -8.21 -10.16 11.23
CA PRO A 169 -8.60 -11.47 11.80
C PRO A 169 -7.56 -12.59 11.61
N ARG A 170 -6.61 -12.39 10.68
CA ARG A 170 -5.45 -13.27 10.42
C ARG A 170 -4.16 -12.48 10.47
N VAL A 171 -3.01 -13.15 10.39
CA VAL A 171 -1.74 -12.46 10.15
C VAL A 171 -1.78 -11.90 8.73
N VAL A 172 -1.64 -10.58 8.63
CA VAL A 172 -1.46 -9.84 7.38
C VAL A 172 -0.16 -9.05 7.53
N GLY A 173 0.70 -9.14 6.53
CA GLY A 173 1.93 -8.38 6.50
C GLY A 173 1.71 -6.91 6.14
N ILE A 174 2.68 -6.07 6.46
CA ILE A 174 2.72 -4.69 5.99
C ILE A 174 3.91 -4.47 5.05
N TYR A 175 3.73 -3.60 4.07
CA TYR A 175 4.72 -3.29 3.04
C TYR A 175 4.89 -1.77 2.87
N PRO A 176 5.39 -1.03 3.87
CA PRO A 176 5.61 0.41 3.75
C PRO A 176 6.73 0.80 2.76
N GLU A 177 6.43 1.77 1.90
CA GLU A 177 7.42 2.51 1.11
C GLU A 177 7.91 3.76 1.87
N ILE A 178 9.23 3.94 1.93
CA ILE A 178 9.84 5.22 2.29
C ILE A 178 9.81 6.11 1.04
N LYS A 179 8.76 6.94 0.93
CA LYS A 179 8.51 7.79 -0.23
C LYS A 179 9.34 9.06 -0.17
N ASN A 180 10.09 9.35 -1.22
CA ASN A 180 10.86 10.58 -1.37
C ASN A 180 11.71 10.99 -0.14
N PRO A 181 12.58 10.11 0.41
CA PRO A 181 13.27 10.38 1.68
C PRO A 181 14.14 11.63 1.65
N ILE A 182 14.75 11.94 0.51
CA ILE A 182 15.61 13.13 0.37
C ILE A 182 14.77 14.41 0.51
N LEU A 183 13.65 14.48 -0.20
CA LEU A 183 12.72 15.61 -0.13
C LEU A 183 12.14 15.76 1.28
N MET A 184 11.71 14.65 1.91
CA MET A 184 11.18 14.69 3.28
C MET A 184 12.23 15.21 4.27
N ASN A 185 13.48 14.75 4.17
CA ASN A 185 14.58 15.22 5.02
C ASN A 185 14.96 16.69 4.77
N GLN A 186 14.76 17.19 3.55
CA GLN A 186 14.98 18.61 3.24
C GLN A 186 13.94 19.49 3.94
N HIS A 187 12.66 19.13 3.86
CA HIS A 187 11.55 20.00 4.26
C HIS A 187 11.01 19.77 5.67
N VAL A 188 11.20 18.58 6.25
CA VAL A 188 10.73 18.24 7.59
C VAL A 188 11.91 17.97 8.50
N LYS A 189 11.88 18.53 9.70
CA LYS A 189 12.94 18.38 10.71
C LYS A 189 12.38 17.68 11.94
N TRP A 190 13.09 16.65 12.40
CA TRP A 190 12.75 15.94 13.61
C TRP A 190 13.71 16.24 14.75
N PRO A 191 13.24 16.22 16.02
CA PRO A 191 14.09 16.46 17.18
C PRO A 191 15.28 15.49 17.25
N GLY A 192 16.41 16.00 17.74
CA GLY A 192 17.63 15.20 17.94
C GLY A 192 18.38 14.88 16.66
N GLY A 193 18.15 15.63 15.57
CA GLY A 193 18.83 15.41 14.28
C GLY A 193 18.36 14.18 13.53
N LYS A 194 17.21 13.61 13.92
CA LYS A 194 16.62 12.44 13.28
C LYS A 194 16.21 12.74 11.84
N ARG A 195 16.36 11.72 11.01
CA ARG A 195 15.89 11.68 9.64
C ARG A 195 14.51 11.04 9.53
N PHE A 196 13.90 11.17 8.36
CA PHE A 196 12.65 10.55 7.99
C PHE A 196 12.70 9.03 8.19
N GLU A 197 13.81 8.41 7.78
CA GLU A 197 14.09 6.99 7.96
C GLU A 197 14.04 6.55 9.42
N ASP A 198 14.66 7.32 10.32
CA ASP A 198 14.66 7.03 11.76
C ASP A 198 13.24 6.98 12.30
N LYS A 199 12.39 7.92 11.88
CA LYS A 199 11.01 8.00 12.35
C LYS A 199 10.16 6.81 11.90
N ILE A 200 10.37 6.33 10.68
CA ILE A 200 9.68 5.15 10.16
C ILE A 200 10.11 3.92 10.95
N VAL A 201 11.42 3.69 11.11
CA VAL A 201 11.95 2.52 11.83
C VAL A 201 11.58 2.56 13.32
N GLU A 202 11.64 3.73 13.97
CA GLU A 202 11.18 3.91 15.36
C GLU A 202 9.70 3.55 15.51
N THR A 203 8.86 3.97 14.56
CA THR A 203 7.43 3.66 14.58
C THR A 203 7.21 2.16 14.41
N LEU A 204 7.88 1.51 13.44
CA LEU A 204 7.83 0.06 13.27
C LEU A 204 8.24 -0.69 14.54
N LYS A 205 9.37 -0.31 15.16
CA LYS A 205 9.85 -0.89 16.42
C LYS A 205 8.89 -0.68 17.58
N LYS A 206 8.28 0.51 17.68
CA LYS A 206 7.25 0.81 18.70
C LYS A 206 6.09 -0.17 18.63
N TYR A 207 5.68 -0.58 17.43
CA TYR A 207 4.63 -1.59 17.22
C TYR A 207 5.16 -3.03 17.17
N GLY A 208 6.44 -3.24 17.49
CA GLY A 208 7.06 -4.56 17.64
C GLY A 208 7.39 -5.27 16.32
N TYR A 209 7.47 -4.55 15.20
CA TYR A 209 8.01 -5.09 13.95
C TYR A 209 9.53 -5.23 14.04
N GLY A 210 10.07 -6.16 13.24
CA GLY A 210 11.48 -6.52 13.19
C GLY A 210 11.67 -8.01 12.92
N GLY A 211 12.91 -8.44 12.81
CA GLY A 211 13.27 -9.81 12.49
C GLY A 211 13.59 -9.99 11.01
N GLU A 212 14.64 -10.77 10.76
CA GLU A 212 15.04 -11.20 9.42
C GLU A 212 13.91 -11.96 8.71
N TYR A 213 13.93 -11.95 7.38
CA TYR A 213 12.95 -12.63 6.54
C TYR A 213 12.77 -14.10 6.95
N LEU A 214 11.51 -14.55 7.04
CA LEU A 214 11.10 -15.91 7.48
C LEU A 214 11.54 -16.30 8.91
N SER A 215 12.17 -15.41 9.68
CA SER A 215 12.45 -15.68 11.09
C SER A 215 11.14 -15.86 11.88
N LYS A 216 11.21 -16.55 13.03
CA LYS A 216 10.05 -16.71 13.93
C LYS A 216 9.44 -15.38 14.37
N LYS A 217 10.24 -14.31 14.41
CA LYS A 217 9.79 -12.95 14.76
C LYS A 217 9.03 -12.33 13.58
N TRP A 218 9.60 -12.42 12.38
CA TRP A 218 8.98 -11.93 11.15
C TRP A 218 7.66 -12.63 10.85
N LEU A 219 7.58 -13.97 10.97
CA LEU A 219 6.34 -14.74 10.73
C LEU A 219 5.16 -14.34 11.64
N LYS A 220 5.44 -13.71 12.80
CA LYS A 220 4.38 -13.18 13.68
C LYS A 220 3.87 -11.81 13.25
N LYS A 221 4.71 -11.02 12.58
CA LYS A 221 4.45 -9.66 12.13
C LYS A 221 5.22 -9.40 10.82
N PRO A 222 4.76 -9.98 9.69
CA PRO A 222 5.48 -9.88 8.44
C PRO A 222 5.60 -8.43 8.00
N LEU A 223 6.80 -8.04 7.59
CA LEU A 223 7.14 -6.67 7.20
C LEU A 223 8.14 -6.74 6.05
N PHE A 224 7.88 -6.01 4.97
CA PHE A 224 8.91 -5.57 4.03
C PHE A 224 8.98 -4.04 4.06
N ILE A 225 10.16 -3.47 3.87
CA ILE A 225 10.34 -2.01 3.70
C ILE A 225 10.87 -1.76 2.29
N GLN A 226 10.23 -0.88 1.53
CA GLN A 226 10.68 -0.54 0.17
C GLN A 226 11.05 0.92 -0.02
N SER A 227 11.86 1.19 -1.04
CA SER A 227 12.15 2.55 -1.51
C SER A 227 12.85 2.52 -2.87
N PHE A 228 12.65 3.58 -3.67
CA PHE A 228 13.45 3.90 -4.85
C PHE A 228 14.82 4.53 -4.52
N ALA A 229 15.04 4.88 -3.25
CA ALA A 229 16.26 5.52 -2.76
C ALA A 229 17.21 4.47 -2.13
N PRO A 230 18.16 3.89 -2.88
CA PRO A 230 19.06 2.85 -2.36
C PRO A 230 19.85 3.30 -1.13
N THR A 231 20.25 4.57 -1.02
CA THR A 231 20.98 5.02 0.19
C THR A 231 20.10 5.00 1.43
N SER A 232 18.79 5.19 1.28
CA SER A 232 17.82 5.08 2.36
C SER A 232 17.74 3.63 2.88
N LEU A 233 17.69 2.64 1.98
CA LEU A 233 17.68 1.20 2.31
C LEU A 233 18.98 0.77 3.00
N VAL A 234 20.13 1.22 2.49
CA VAL A 234 21.44 0.99 3.12
C VAL A 234 21.48 1.61 4.51
N TYR A 235 21.00 2.85 4.66
CA TYR A 235 20.97 3.55 5.94
C TYR A 235 20.15 2.80 7.00
N ILE A 236 18.91 2.42 6.68
CA ILE A 236 18.03 1.72 7.63
C ILE A 236 18.50 0.29 7.96
N SER A 237 19.42 -0.28 7.19
CA SER A 237 20.01 -1.59 7.49
C SER A 237 20.82 -1.56 8.80
N ASN A 238 21.34 -0.39 9.20
CA ASN A 238 21.95 -0.20 10.52
C ASN A 238 20.92 -0.05 11.65
N LEU A 239 19.65 0.20 11.31
CA LEU A 239 18.58 0.45 12.26
C LEU A 239 17.66 -0.76 12.45
N THR A 240 17.49 -1.62 11.44
CA THR A 240 16.64 -2.80 11.52
C THR A 240 17.10 -3.94 10.62
N ASP A 241 16.90 -5.16 11.13
CA ASP A 241 17.05 -6.45 10.45
C ASP A 241 15.86 -6.84 9.55
N SER A 242 14.77 -6.05 9.56
CA SER A 242 13.59 -6.31 8.73
C SER A 242 13.94 -6.36 7.25
N PRO A 243 13.34 -7.26 6.45
CA PRO A 243 13.70 -7.37 5.05
C PRO A 243 13.29 -6.11 4.28
N LYS A 244 14.15 -5.77 3.32
CA LYS A 244 14.06 -4.57 2.49
C LYS A 244 13.96 -4.96 1.04
N VAL A 245 13.25 -4.17 0.24
CA VAL A 245 13.11 -4.38 -1.20
C VAL A 245 13.46 -3.09 -1.95
N PHE A 246 14.34 -3.22 -2.93
CA PHE A 246 14.79 -2.09 -3.75
C PHE A 246 13.86 -1.90 -4.94
N LEU A 247 13.19 -0.74 -5.01
CA LEU A 247 12.29 -0.42 -6.11
C LEU A 247 13.07 0.04 -7.34
N ILE A 248 12.63 -0.40 -8.51
CA ILE A 248 13.24 -0.08 -9.81
C ILE A 248 12.16 0.48 -10.72
N ASP A 249 12.35 1.72 -11.16
CA ASP A 249 11.42 2.42 -12.04
C ASP A 249 11.68 2.09 -13.52
N ASP A 250 11.01 2.79 -14.43
CA ASP A 250 11.23 2.69 -15.87
C ASP A 250 12.72 2.76 -16.27
N VAL A 251 13.07 2.12 -17.38
CA VAL A 251 14.45 2.00 -17.86
C VAL A 251 15.13 3.35 -18.14
N THR A 252 14.35 4.43 -18.31
CA THR A 252 14.84 5.79 -18.53
C THR A 252 15.01 6.60 -17.25
N MET A 253 14.48 6.11 -16.13
CA MET A 253 14.47 6.81 -14.85
C MET A 253 15.68 6.42 -13.99
N PRO A 254 16.52 7.38 -13.56
CA PRO A 254 17.60 7.08 -12.64
C PRO A 254 17.09 6.90 -11.21
N THR A 255 17.92 6.31 -10.34
CA THR A 255 17.62 6.21 -8.91
C THR A 255 17.44 7.58 -8.26
N GLN A 256 16.56 7.63 -7.27
CA GLN A 256 16.11 8.87 -6.66
C GLN A 256 17.22 9.70 -5.99
N ASP A 257 18.22 9.05 -5.39
CA ASP A 257 19.22 9.69 -4.52
C ASP A 257 20.68 9.50 -4.97
N THR A 258 20.95 8.53 -5.84
CA THR A 258 22.30 8.28 -6.39
C THR A 258 22.42 8.63 -7.87
N ASN A 259 21.32 8.94 -8.54
CA ASN A 259 21.26 9.24 -9.98
C ASN A 259 21.90 8.14 -10.86
N GLN A 260 21.82 6.89 -10.42
CA GLN A 260 22.33 5.73 -11.15
C GLN A 260 21.29 5.27 -12.17
N THR A 261 21.76 4.88 -13.34
CA THR A 261 20.92 4.42 -14.45
C THR A 261 20.36 3.02 -14.20
N TYR A 262 19.29 2.67 -14.91
CA TYR A 262 18.72 1.32 -14.91
C TYR A 262 19.77 0.23 -15.20
N ALA A 263 20.66 0.45 -16.17
CA ALA A 263 21.71 -0.51 -16.54
C ALA A 263 22.73 -0.73 -15.41
N GLU A 264 23.07 0.31 -14.65
CA GLU A 264 23.96 0.19 -13.50
C GLU A 264 23.31 -0.60 -12.38
N ILE A 265 22.08 -0.23 -12.00
CA ILE A 265 21.40 -0.82 -10.84
C ILE A 265 20.86 -2.22 -11.08
N THR A 266 20.74 -2.63 -12.33
CA THR A 266 20.38 -4.00 -12.71
C THR A 266 21.59 -4.85 -13.10
N SER A 267 22.82 -4.35 -12.98
CA SER A 267 24.03 -5.14 -13.27
C SER A 267 24.30 -6.20 -12.20
N ASP A 268 25.00 -7.28 -12.55
CA ASP A 268 25.38 -8.33 -11.60
C ASP A 268 26.31 -7.81 -10.48
N ALA A 269 27.14 -6.82 -10.79
CA ALA A 269 27.97 -6.14 -9.81
C ALA A 269 27.11 -5.38 -8.79
N TYR A 270 26.09 -4.68 -9.25
CA TYR A 270 25.17 -3.97 -8.36
C TYR A 270 24.30 -4.93 -7.55
N PHE A 271 23.78 -6.00 -8.15
CA PHE A 271 23.05 -7.04 -7.41
C PHE A 271 23.92 -7.70 -6.33
N SER A 272 25.21 -7.93 -6.60
CA SER A 272 26.16 -8.43 -5.61
C SER A 272 26.39 -7.47 -4.44
N TYR A 273 26.31 -6.17 -4.70
CA TYR A 273 26.39 -5.12 -3.68
C TYR A 273 25.09 -5.00 -2.89
N ILE A 274 23.96 -4.74 -3.56
CA ILE A 274 22.71 -4.36 -2.91
C ILE A 274 22.08 -5.52 -2.12
N LYS A 275 22.31 -6.78 -2.51
CA LYS A 275 21.82 -7.96 -1.77
C LYS A 275 22.33 -8.08 -0.34
N GLN A 276 23.37 -7.33 0.04
CA GLN A 276 23.83 -7.23 1.42
C GLN A 276 22.81 -6.47 2.30
N TYR A 277 21.94 -5.68 1.70
CA TYR A 277 20.98 -4.79 2.37
C TYR A 277 19.53 -5.15 2.04
N VAL A 278 19.24 -5.79 0.92
CA VAL A 278 17.88 -6.12 0.47
C VAL A 278 17.72 -7.61 0.24
N VAL A 279 16.47 -8.09 0.38
CA VAL A 279 16.12 -9.50 0.07
C VAL A 279 15.45 -9.65 -1.29
N GLY A 280 15.18 -8.53 -1.97
CA GLY A 280 14.53 -8.54 -3.27
C GLY A 280 14.52 -7.17 -3.94
N ILE A 281 14.01 -7.17 -5.16
CA ILE A 281 13.73 -5.99 -5.98
C ILE A 281 12.24 -5.91 -6.30
N GLY A 282 11.72 -4.70 -6.45
CA GLY A 282 10.36 -4.45 -6.92
C GLY A 282 10.40 -3.59 -8.17
N PRO A 283 10.53 -4.19 -9.37
CA PRO A 283 10.57 -3.43 -10.62
C PRO A 283 9.17 -3.11 -11.16
N TRP A 284 9.04 -2.06 -11.95
CA TRP A 284 7.85 -1.89 -12.79
C TRP A 284 7.73 -3.08 -13.77
N LYS A 285 6.55 -3.70 -13.88
CA LYS A 285 6.36 -4.97 -14.61
C LYS A 285 6.80 -4.87 -16.07
N ASP A 286 6.56 -3.74 -16.73
CA ASP A 286 6.91 -3.55 -18.13
C ASP A 286 8.44 -3.38 -18.34
N THR A 287 9.25 -3.22 -17.28
CA THR A 287 10.72 -3.32 -17.39
C THR A 287 11.20 -4.77 -17.46
N ILE A 288 10.44 -5.71 -16.88
CA ILE A 288 10.72 -7.14 -17.00
C ILE A 288 10.25 -7.66 -18.36
N VAL A 289 9.02 -7.33 -18.74
CA VAL A 289 8.44 -7.70 -20.04
C VAL A 289 8.02 -6.44 -20.79
N PRO A 290 8.90 -5.88 -21.63
CA PRO A 290 8.63 -4.67 -22.37
C PRO A 290 7.39 -4.77 -23.24
N VAL A 291 6.78 -3.63 -23.50
CA VAL A 291 5.57 -3.54 -24.34
C VAL A 291 5.75 -2.57 -25.48
N GLN A 292 5.14 -2.89 -26.62
CA GLN A 292 5.02 -2.01 -27.77
C GLN A 292 3.57 -2.00 -28.24
N ASN A 293 2.94 -0.81 -28.27
CA ASN A 293 1.52 -0.66 -28.62
C ASN A 293 0.59 -1.58 -27.78
N ASN A 294 0.88 -1.71 -26.48
CA ASN A 294 0.19 -2.60 -25.53
C ASN A 294 0.27 -4.11 -25.85
N TYR A 295 1.21 -4.51 -26.71
CA TYR A 295 1.59 -5.90 -26.92
C TYR A 295 2.94 -6.20 -26.28
N MET A 296 2.99 -7.28 -25.52
CA MET A 296 4.20 -7.77 -24.87
C MET A 296 5.26 -8.15 -25.91
N GLN A 297 6.50 -7.79 -25.58
CA GLN A 297 7.71 -8.17 -26.31
C GLN A 297 8.38 -9.36 -25.61
N ALA A 298 9.55 -9.76 -26.10
CA ALA A 298 10.33 -10.79 -25.44
C ALA A 298 10.69 -10.34 -23.99
N PRO A 299 10.52 -11.22 -22.99
CA PRO A 299 10.92 -10.91 -21.62
C PRO A 299 12.43 -10.70 -21.53
N THR A 300 12.85 -9.81 -20.65
CA THR A 300 14.26 -9.65 -20.26
C THR A 300 14.72 -10.81 -19.38
N ASP A 301 16.02 -10.89 -19.09
CA ASP A 301 16.56 -11.86 -18.13
C ASP A 301 16.58 -11.36 -16.68
N LEU A 302 15.95 -10.21 -16.38
CA LEU A 302 16.05 -9.53 -15.09
C LEU A 302 15.68 -10.44 -13.92
N VAL A 303 14.56 -11.17 -14.03
CA VAL A 303 14.07 -12.07 -12.97
C VAL A 303 15.07 -13.19 -12.72
N LYS A 304 15.51 -13.84 -13.80
CA LYS A 304 16.51 -14.91 -13.73
C LYS A 304 17.82 -14.44 -13.10
N ARG A 305 18.30 -13.24 -13.45
CA ARG A 305 19.53 -12.68 -12.85
C ARG A 305 19.32 -12.29 -11.40
N ALA A 306 18.19 -11.71 -11.03
CA ALA A 306 17.86 -11.41 -9.63
C ALA A 306 17.86 -12.70 -8.78
N HIS A 307 17.19 -13.76 -9.24
CA HIS A 307 17.19 -15.06 -8.56
C HIS A 307 18.58 -15.70 -8.46
N ALA A 308 19.42 -15.57 -9.49
CA ALA A 308 20.81 -16.03 -9.43
C ALA A 308 21.65 -15.32 -8.34
N HIS A 309 21.20 -14.15 -7.88
CA HIS A 309 21.76 -13.43 -6.74
C HIS A 309 21.00 -13.64 -5.43
N ASN A 310 20.04 -14.57 -5.38
CA ASN A 310 19.12 -14.81 -4.26
C ASN A 310 18.26 -13.60 -3.88
N LEU A 311 17.87 -12.80 -4.87
CA LEU A 311 16.93 -11.69 -4.71
C LEU A 311 15.55 -12.12 -5.17
N GLN A 312 14.54 -11.93 -4.32
CA GLN A 312 13.14 -12.03 -4.74
C GLN A 312 12.76 -10.93 -5.73
N VAL A 313 11.73 -11.16 -6.53
CA VAL A 313 11.19 -10.15 -7.45
C VAL A 313 9.70 -9.97 -7.20
N HIS A 314 9.30 -8.76 -6.80
CA HIS A 314 7.90 -8.37 -6.53
C HIS A 314 7.47 -7.22 -7.47
N PRO A 315 7.07 -7.48 -8.73
CA PRO A 315 6.77 -6.40 -9.66
C PRO A 315 5.48 -5.64 -9.34
N TYR A 316 5.45 -4.38 -9.78
CA TYR A 316 4.27 -3.51 -9.71
C TYR A 316 3.94 -2.95 -11.11
N THR A 317 2.70 -2.59 -11.47
CA THR A 317 1.43 -2.84 -10.76
C THR A 317 0.48 -3.56 -11.70
N TYR A 318 -0.15 -4.61 -11.20
CA TYR A 318 -1.17 -5.38 -11.92
C TYR A 318 -2.56 -4.75 -11.74
N ARG A 319 -3.23 -4.49 -12.85
CA ARG A 319 -4.49 -3.74 -12.94
C ARG A 319 -5.39 -4.43 -13.96
N ASN A 320 -6.62 -4.73 -13.56
CA ASN A 320 -7.54 -5.54 -14.38
C ASN A 320 -8.17 -4.75 -15.52
N GLU A 321 -8.07 -3.42 -15.50
CA GLU A 321 -8.68 -2.57 -16.50
C GLU A 321 -7.96 -2.70 -17.85
N HIS A 322 -8.73 -2.65 -18.92
CA HIS A 322 -8.29 -2.85 -20.29
C HIS A 322 -7.11 -1.96 -20.75
N GLU A 323 -6.92 -0.79 -20.13
CA GLU A 323 -5.83 0.13 -20.44
C GLU A 323 -4.48 -0.29 -19.82
N TYR A 324 -4.49 -1.16 -18.80
CA TYR A 324 -3.29 -1.67 -18.12
C TYR A 324 -3.05 -3.17 -18.30
N LEU A 325 -4.08 -3.89 -18.73
CA LEU A 325 -4.00 -5.31 -19.05
C LEU A 325 -3.63 -5.49 -20.53
N HIS A 326 -2.42 -5.99 -20.78
CA HIS A 326 -1.88 -6.10 -22.14
C HIS A 326 -2.73 -7.01 -23.04
N PHE A 327 -2.79 -6.69 -24.34
CA PHE A 327 -3.69 -7.36 -25.28
C PHE A 327 -3.42 -8.86 -25.46
N ASN A 328 -2.19 -9.31 -25.17
CA ASN A 328 -1.81 -10.72 -25.13
C ASN A 328 -2.71 -11.55 -24.20
N PHE A 329 -3.26 -10.93 -23.14
CA PHE A 329 -4.11 -11.60 -22.17
C PHE A 329 -5.60 -11.56 -22.52
N SER A 330 -6.00 -10.94 -23.64
CA SER A 330 -7.40 -10.92 -24.09
C SER A 330 -8.39 -10.40 -23.04
N GLN A 331 -8.00 -9.36 -22.29
CA GLN A 331 -8.75 -8.80 -21.14
C GLN A 331 -9.05 -9.81 -20.01
N ASP A 332 -8.24 -10.85 -19.89
CA ASP A 332 -8.34 -11.84 -18.81
C ASP A 332 -7.17 -11.68 -17.81
N PRO A 333 -7.39 -11.10 -16.61
CA PRO A 333 -6.33 -10.93 -15.62
C PRO A 333 -5.79 -12.26 -15.10
N TYR A 334 -6.52 -13.38 -15.20
CA TYR A 334 -6.03 -14.67 -14.74
C TYR A 334 -4.96 -15.23 -15.66
N LYS A 335 -5.05 -14.96 -16.97
CA LYS A 335 -3.95 -15.26 -17.91
C LYS A 335 -2.71 -14.44 -17.63
N GLU A 336 -2.88 -13.19 -17.21
CA GLU A 336 -1.75 -12.36 -16.76
C GLU A 336 -1.11 -13.00 -15.52
N TYR A 337 -1.89 -13.31 -14.48
CA TYR A 337 -1.35 -13.94 -13.27
C TYR A 337 -0.66 -15.27 -13.56
N GLU A 338 -1.25 -16.14 -14.38
CA GLU A 338 -0.65 -17.41 -14.81
C GLU A 338 0.70 -17.19 -15.48
N TYR A 339 0.78 -16.27 -16.44
CA TYR A 339 2.03 -15.95 -17.12
C TYR A 339 3.10 -15.43 -16.14
N TRP A 340 2.77 -14.49 -15.27
CA TRP A 340 3.75 -13.89 -14.38
C TRP A 340 4.21 -14.84 -13.26
N ILE A 341 3.31 -15.67 -12.74
CA ILE A 341 3.61 -16.62 -11.66
C ILE A 341 4.32 -17.88 -12.21
N ASN A 342 3.84 -18.45 -13.32
CA ASN A 342 4.33 -19.75 -13.79
C ASN A 342 5.40 -19.64 -14.89
N GLU A 343 5.31 -18.66 -15.78
CA GLU A 343 6.25 -18.52 -16.90
C GLU A 343 7.42 -17.60 -16.55
N ILE A 344 7.13 -16.42 -15.97
CA ILE A 344 8.19 -15.50 -15.51
C ILE A 344 8.76 -15.91 -14.16
N GLY A 345 7.95 -16.47 -13.27
CA GLY A 345 8.40 -16.99 -11.98
C GLY A 345 8.58 -15.92 -10.90
N VAL A 346 7.76 -14.87 -10.87
CA VAL A 346 7.90 -13.80 -9.85
C VAL A 346 7.48 -14.26 -8.45
N ASP A 347 8.04 -13.66 -7.40
CA ASP A 347 7.85 -14.05 -6.00
C ASP A 347 6.72 -13.27 -5.29
N GLY A 348 6.14 -12.28 -5.97
CA GLY A 348 5.05 -11.47 -5.45
C GLY A 348 4.52 -10.51 -6.51
N LEU A 349 3.30 -10.03 -6.33
CA LEU A 349 2.61 -9.16 -7.27
C LEU A 349 1.94 -8.02 -6.49
N PHE A 350 2.31 -6.78 -6.80
CA PHE A 350 1.56 -5.60 -6.36
C PHE A 350 0.36 -5.38 -7.27
N THR A 351 -0.85 -5.50 -6.75
CA THR A 351 -2.07 -5.33 -7.54
C THR A 351 -3.05 -4.37 -6.89
N ASP A 352 -3.79 -3.64 -7.73
CA ASP A 352 -4.91 -2.80 -7.32
C ASP A 352 -6.19 -3.64 -7.06
N PHE A 353 -6.21 -4.93 -7.44
CA PHE A 353 -7.37 -5.83 -7.42
C PHE A 353 -7.07 -7.13 -6.66
N THR A 354 -6.85 -7.03 -5.35
CA THR A 354 -6.35 -8.16 -4.56
C THR A 354 -7.26 -9.39 -4.56
N GLY A 355 -8.58 -9.20 -4.62
CA GLY A 355 -9.53 -10.30 -4.68
C GLY A 355 -9.41 -11.12 -5.96
N SER A 356 -9.03 -10.48 -7.08
CA SER A 356 -8.82 -11.20 -8.35
C SER A 356 -7.62 -12.12 -8.26
N LEU A 357 -6.48 -11.62 -7.77
CA LEU A 357 -5.29 -12.42 -7.57
C LEU A 357 -5.51 -13.51 -6.50
N HIS A 358 -6.21 -13.21 -5.41
CA HIS A 358 -6.54 -14.19 -4.38
C HIS A 358 -7.39 -15.33 -4.95
N ASN A 359 -8.45 -15.03 -5.71
CA ASN A 359 -9.28 -16.04 -6.35
C ASN A 359 -8.50 -16.92 -7.32
N PHE A 360 -7.60 -16.33 -8.12
CA PHE A 360 -6.70 -17.09 -8.98
C PHE A 360 -5.81 -18.05 -8.17
N GLN A 361 -5.22 -17.57 -7.08
CA GLN A 361 -4.35 -18.37 -6.21
C GLN A 361 -5.10 -19.50 -5.50
N GLU A 362 -6.32 -19.27 -5.03
CA GLU A 362 -7.16 -20.31 -4.42
C GLU A 362 -7.57 -21.37 -5.45
N TRP A 363 -7.87 -20.94 -6.69
CA TRP A 363 -8.27 -21.85 -7.76
C TRP A 363 -7.12 -22.71 -8.28
N THR A 364 -5.90 -22.17 -8.32
CA THR A 364 -4.70 -22.85 -8.85
C THR A 364 -3.86 -23.55 -7.78
N SER A 365 -4.14 -23.33 -6.50
CA SER A 365 -3.45 -24.04 -5.42
C SER A 365 -3.75 -25.54 -5.51
N PRO A 366 -2.71 -26.41 -5.51
CA PRO A 366 -2.94 -27.85 -5.46
C PRO A 366 -3.72 -28.17 -4.18
N LEU A 367 -4.87 -28.84 -4.32
CA LEU A 367 -5.67 -29.28 -3.20
C LEU A 367 -4.78 -30.05 -2.21
N PRO A 368 -4.83 -29.76 -0.90
CA PRO A 368 -4.14 -30.60 0.07
C PRO A 368 -4.59 -32.04 -0.13
N GLU A 369 -3.64 -32.99 -0.23
CA GLU A 369 -3.92 -34.43 -0.38
C GLU A 369 -4.85 -34.99 0.72
N THR A 370 -5.11 -34.21 1.77
CA THR A 370 -5.95 -34.58 2.91
C THR A 370 -7.30 -33.87 3.00
N SER A 371 -7.67 -32.98 2.07
CA SER A 371 -8.93 -32.22 2.20
C SER A 371 -9.85 -32.33 0.99
N LYS A 372 -10.98 -33.01 1.25
CA LYS A 372 -12.26 -33.07 0.52
C LYS A 372 -12.35 -34.13 -0.56
N SER A 373 -13.23 -35.11 -0.30
CA SER A 373 -13.63 -36.09 -1.32
C SER A 373 -14.21 -35.37 -2.56
N PRO A 374 -14.08 -35.95 -3.77
CA PRO A 374 -14.70 -35.41 -4.99
C PRO A 374 -16.19 -35.05 -4.84
N ARG A 375 -16.89 -35.75 -3.93
CA ARG A 375 -18.30 -35.53 -3.61
C ARG A 375 -18.59 -34.19 -2.93
N GLN A 376 -17.68 -33.70 -2.11
CA GLN A 376 -17.80 -32.40 -1.45
C GLN A 376 -17.50 -31.26 -2.43
N LEU A 377 -16.54 -31.47 -3.34
CA LEU A 377 -16.24 -30.54 -4.43
C LEU A 377 -17.45 -30.40 -5.38
N LEU A 378 -18.06 -31.51 -5.76
CA LEU A 378 -19.32 -31.55 -6.51
C LEU A 378 -20.46 -30.84 -5.78
N GLY A 379 -20.55 -30.97 -4.45
CA GLY A 379 -21.52 -30.23 -3.65
C GLY A 379 -21.32 -28.72 -3.66
N GLN A 380 -20.07 -28.24 -3.59
CA GLN A 380 -19.75 -26.82 -3.67
C GLN A 380 -20.01 -26.27 -5.07
N ILE A 381 -19.56 -26.97 -6.12
CA ILE A 381 -19.84 -26.61 -7.52
C ILE A 381 -21.36 -26.55 -7.76
N ALA A 382 -22.11 -27.57 -7.34
CA ALA A 382 -23.57 -27.56 -7.46
C ALA A 382 -24.20 -26.36 -6.73
N SER A 383 -23.71 -25.99 -5.54
CA SER A 383 -24.23 -24.84 -4.79
C SER A 383 -23.94 -23.48 -5.44
N LEU A 384 -22.83 -23.36 -6.18
CA LEU A 384 -22.46 -22.15 -6.92
C LEU A 384 -23.24 -22.02 -8.24
N VAL A 385 -23.66 -23.14 -8.83
CA VAL A 385 -24.38 -23.17 -10.11
C VAL A 385 -25.91 -23.17 -9.94
N LEU A 386 -26.42 -23.65 -8.79
CA LEU A 386 -27.85 -23.71 -8.47
C LEU A 386 -28.62 -22.37 -8.58
N PRO A 387 -28.05 -21.20 -8.23
CA PRO A 387 -28.72 -19.91 -8.44
C PRO A 387 -28.97 -19.56 -9.92
N TYR A 388 -28.20 -20.15 -10.84
CA TYR A 388 -28.28 -19.91 -12.29
C TYR A 388 -29.13 -20.94 -13.03
N ALA A 389 -29.55 -22.01 -12.37
CA ALA A 389 -30.37 -23.08 -12.98
C ALA A 389 -31.90 -22.85 -12.84
N LYS A 390 -32.32 -21.74 -12.22
CA LYS A 390 -33.73 -21.35 -12.04
C LYS A 390 -34.06 -19.97 -12.63
N ALA A 391 -33.34 -19.55 -13.67
CA ALA A 391 -33.71 -18.41 -14.50
C ALA A 391 -34.26 -18.89 -15.84
#